data_AF-A0A960N4D5-F1
#
_entry.id   AF-A0A960N4D5-F1
#
_cell.length_a   1.000
_cell.length_b   1.000
_cell.length_c   1.000
_cell.angle_alpha   90.00
_cell.angle_beta   90.00
_cell.angle_gamma   90.00
#
_symmetry.space_group_name_H-M   'P 1'
#
loop_
_entity.id
_entity.type
_entity.pdbx_description
1 polymer ?
#
loop_
_entity_poly.entity_id
_entity_poly.type
_entity_poly.pdbx_seq_one_letter_code
_entity_poly.pdbx_strand_id
1 'polypeptide(L)'
;INTGVVEILIHREASAAAGQRLLQEVAEDPSESHRARVVHLITNTLAMQDVVQPRRPVRQFPDRERLREIHESIADAYRLRLQRVTEVRRVSRDNFSRPPIPPIPGEIEALTSPEALVDEGEAQGNCVASYAHKVERGDTFIYRVLKPSRATLSLVRQSSSGLWKVGELEGRFNTPASLDAEEAVAQWLHRHQIEA
;
A
#
# COMPACT_ATOMS: atom_id res chain seq x y z
N ILE A 1 -18.85 -17.54 2.48
CA ILE A 1 -17.58 -17.09 1.85
C ILE A 1 -17.65 -15.58 1.79
N ASN A 2 -16.70 -14.89 2.43
CA ASN A 2 -16.65 -13.42 2.43
C ASN A 2 -15.80 -12.89 1.28
N THR A 3 -15.84 -11.57 1.06
CA THR A 3 -15.13 -10.87 0.00
C THR A 3 -13.63 -11.17 0.01
N GLY A 4 -12.99 -11.16 1.19
CA GLY A 4 -11.57 -11.49 1.34
C GLY A 4 -11.17 -12.84 0.74
N VAL A 5 -11.93 -13.91 1.00
CA VAL A 5 -11.66 -15.23 0.40
C VAL A 5 -11.82 -15.20 -1.12
N VAL A 6 -12.87 -14.56 -1.63
CA VAL A 6 -13.09 -14.44 -3.08
C VAL A 6 -11.90 -13.75 -3.74
N GLU A 7 -11.47 -12.60 -3.21
CA GLU A 7 -10.34 -11.82 -3.71
C GLU A 7 -9.03 -12.60 -3.71
N ILE A 8 -8.77 -13.39 -2.65
CA ILE A 8 -7.59 -14.28 -2.61
C ILE A 8 -7.65 -15.31 -3.74
N LEU A 9 -8.81 -15.95 -3.94
CA LEU A 9 -8.95 -17.03 -4.91
C LEU A 9 -8.86 -16.56 -6.37
N ILE A 10 -9.35 -15.35 -6.67
CA ILE A 10 -9.24 -14.77 -8.02
C ILE A 10 -7.84 -14.23 -8.33
N HIS A 11 -7.07 -13.84 -7.30
CA HIS A 11 -5.72 -13.33 -7.49
C HIS A 11 -4.71 -14.49 -7.55
N ARG A 12 -4.22 -14.83 -8.75
CA ARG A 12 -3.36 -16.00 -9.04
C ARG A 12 -2.24 -16.23 -8.02
N GLU A 13 -1.46 -15.19 -7.73
CA GLU A 13 -0.32 -15.31 -6.82
C GLU A 13 -0.75 -15.45 -5.35
N ALA A 14 -1.87 -14.82 -4.98
CA ALA A 14 -2.36 -14.87 -3.61
C ALA A 14 -2.99 -16.23 -3.32
N SER A 15 -3.77 -16.74 -4.27
CA SER A 15 -4.33 -18.09 -4.25
C SER A 15 -3.24 -19.16 -4.11
N ALA A 16 -2.14 -19.03 -4.86
CA ALA A 16 -1.01 -19.96 -4.76
C ALA A 16 -0.24 -19.87 -3.42
N ALA A 17 -0.27 -18.71 -2.78
CA ALA A 17 0.42 -18.45 -1.51
C ALA A 17 -0.45 -18.78 -0.28
N ALA A 18 -1.77 -18.73 -0.39
CA ALA A 18 -2.66 -18.91 0.77
C ALA A 18 -2.82 -20.39 1.15
N GLY A 19 -2.47 -20.73 2.39
CA GLY A 19 -2.76 -22.04 2.97
C GLY A 19 -4.23 -22.20 3.34
N GLN A 20 -4.68 -23.45 3.48
CA GLN A 20 -6.08 -23.76 3.83
C GLN A 20 -6.52 -23.12 5.15
N ARG A 21 -5.67 -23.16 6.19
CA ARG A 21 -5.98 -22.56 7.49
C ARG A 21 -6.09 -21.03 7.39
N LEU A 22 -5.19 -20.37 6.66
CA LEU A 22 -5.31 -18.95 6.37
C LEU A 22 -6.65 -18.61 5.71
N LEU A 23 -7.06 -19.36 4.68
CA LEU A 23 -8.37 -19.14 4.02
C LEU A 23 -9.54 -19.28 4.99
N GLN A 24 -9.48 -20.23 5.93
CA GLN A 24 -10.49 -20.38 6.98
C GLN A 24 -10.51 -19.16 7.92
N GLU A 25 -9.34 -18.72 8.40
CA GLU A 25 -9.21 -17.52 9.24
C GLU A 25 -9.65 -16.24 8.50
N VAL A 26 -9.52 -16.17 7.17
CA VAL A 26 -10.10 -15.10 6.35
C VAL A 26 -11.62 -15.21 6.34
N ALA A 27 -12.16 -16.39 6.06
CA ALA A 27 -13.61 -16.62 5.96
C ALA A 27 -14.38 -16.28 7.24
N GLU A 28 -13.76 -16.50 8.41
CA GLU A 28 -14.35 -16.28 9.72
C GLU A 28 -14.23 -14.83 10.22
N ASP A 29 -13.43 -13.98 9.57
CA ASP A 29 -13.23 -12.59 9.97
C ASP A 29 -14.25 -11.65 9.33
N PRO A 30 -15.11 -10.98 10.12
CA PRO A 30 -16.11 -10.05 9.60
C PRO A 30 -15.50 -8.83 8.89
N SER A 31 -14.29 -8.41 9.26
CA SER A 31 -13.63 -7.24 8.66
C SER A 31 -13.24 -7.48 7.18
N GLU A 32 -12.98 -8.73 6.81
CA GLU A 32 -12.67 -9.16 5.44
C GLU A 32 -13.90 -9.16 4.51
N SER A 33 -15.10 -8.99 5.04
CA SER A 33 -16.32 -8.85 4.23
C SER A 33 -16.38 -7.50 3.51
N HIS A 34 -15.73 -6.48 4.05
CA HIS A 34 -15.82 -5.11 3.55
C HIS A 34 -14.55 -4.65 2.85
N ARG A 35 -13.38 -5.04 3.35
CA ARG A 35 -12.08 -4.76 2.76
C ARG A 35 -11.26 -6.04 2.78
N ALA A 36 -10.80 -6.51 1.63
CA ALA A 36 -10.04 -7.75 1.50
C ALA A 36 -8.58 -7.54 1.97
N ARG A 37 -8.37 -7.24 3.25
CA ARG A 37 -7.07 -6.79 3.78
C ARG A 37 -6.02 -7.88 3.68
N VAL A 38 -6.41 -9.14 3.87
CA VAL A 38 -5.47 -10.27 3.79
C VAL A 38 -4.93 -10.44 2.37
N VAL A 39 -5.73 -10.27 1.31
CA VAL A 39 -5.18 -10.35 -0.07
C VAL A 39 -4.17 -9.22 -0.31
N HIS A 40 -4.42 -8.02 0.22
CA HIS A 40 -3.49 -6.90 0.11
C HIS A 40 -2.20 -7.17 0.88
N LEU A 41 -2.28 -7.77 2.06
CA LEU A 41 -1.11 -8.16 2.83
C LEU A 41 -0.27 -9.22 2.10
N ILE A 42 -0.91 -10.25 1.53
CA ILE A 42 -0.23 -11.28 0.73
C ILE A 42 0.48 -10.64 -0.47
N THR A 43 -0.25 -9.86 -1.28
CA THR A 43 0.30 -9.27 -2.50
C THR A 43 1.41 -8.26 -2.23
N ASN A 44 1.28 -7.41 -1.20
CA ASN A 44 2.35 -6.51 -0.78
C ASN A 44 3.58 -7.28 -0.30
N THR A 45 3.39 -8.38 0.44
CA THR A 45 4.51 -9.23 0.90
C THR A 45 5.26 -9.86 -0.27
N LEU A 46 4.54 -10.41 -1.25
CA LEU A 46 5.14 -11.02 -2.43
C LEU A 46 5.86 -9.99 -3.32
N ALA A 47 5.29 -8.80 -3.49
CA ALA A 47 5.92 -7.72 -4.25
C ALA A 47 7.24 -7.26 -3.60
N MET A 48 7.26 -7.08 -2.27
CA MET A 48 8.51 -6.76 -1.57
C MET A 48 9.51 -7.91 -1.64
N GLN A 49 9.05 -9.16 -1.54
CA GLN A 49 9.92 -10.33 -1.66
C GLN A 49 10.64 -10.35 -3.00
N ASP A 50 9.95 -10.10 -4.11
CA ASP A 50 10.55 -10.14 -5.44
C ASP A 50 11.66 -9.09 -5.60
N VAL A 51 11.53 -7.93 -4.96
CA VAL A 51 12.58 -6.90 -4.95
C VAL A 51 13.78 -7.30 -4.08
N VAL A 52 13.55 -7.87 -2.89
CA VAL A 52 14.63 -8.24 -1.97
C VAL A 52 15.34 -9.51 -2.42
N GLN A 53 14.60 -10.48 -2.94
CA GLN A 53 15.06 -11.82 -3.33
C GLN A 53 14.36 -12.26 -4.63
N PRO A 54 14.79 -11.71 -5.78
CA PRO A 54 14.20 -12.05 -7.07
C PRO A 54 14.27 -13.56 -7.32
N ARG A 55 13.24 -14.11 -7.98
CA ARG A 55 13.16 -15.54 -8.39
C ARG A 55 13.07 -16.55 -7.24
N ARG A 56 12.85 -16.11 -6.00
CA ARG A 56 12.52 -17.03 -4.92
C ARG A 56 11.10 -17.58 -5.16
N PRO A 57 10.85 -18.89 -4.95
CA PRO A 57 9.51 -19.45 -5.11
C PRO A 57 8.48 -18.73 -4.22
N VAL A 58 7.23 -18.73 -4.69
CA VAL A 58 6.08 -18.18 -3.95
C VAL A 58 6.04 -18.85 -2.58
N ARG A 59 6.08 -18.04 -1.52
CA ARG A 59 5.97 -18.53 -0.15
C ARG A 59 4.53 -18.93 0.12
N GLN A 60 4.35 -20.03 0.83
CA GLN A 60 3.06 -20.36 1.41
C GLN A 60 2.91 -19.76 2.79
N PHE A 61 1.72 -19.22 3.05
CA PHE A 61 1.32 -18.62 4.30
C PHE A 61 0.26 -19.52 4.95
N PRO A 62 0.64 -20.32 5.96
CA PRO A 62 -0.27 -21.30 6.55
C PRO A 62 -1.40 -20.65 7.34
N ASP A 63 -1.13 -19.54 8.01
CA ASP A 63 -2.04 -18.80 8.88
C ASP A 63 -1.68 -17.31 8.90
N ARG A 64 -2.52 -16.50 9.56
CA ARG A 64 -2.35 -15.04 9.63
C ARG A 64 -1.13 -14.61 10.41
N GLU A 65 -0.80 -15.32 11.49
CA GLU A 65 0.36 -15.01 12.32
C GLU A 65 1.63 -15.14 11.50
N ARG A 66 1.79 -16.26 10.80
CA ARG A 66 2.96 -16.51 9.96
C ARG A 66 3.05 -15.56 8.77
N LEU A 67 1.92 -15.19 8.16
CA LEU A 67 1.89 -14.14 7.14
C LEU A 67 2.44 -12.82 7.69
N ARG A 68 2.02 -12.42 8.89
CA ARG A 68 2.44 -11.17 9.53
C ARG A 68 3.94 -11.17 9.88
N GLU A 69 4.44 -12.24 10.47
CA GLU A 69 5.87 -12.40 10.78
C GLU A 69 6.75 -12.31 9.53
N ILE A 70 6.35 -13.01 8.46
CA ILE A 70 7.10 -12.99 7.20
C ILE A 70 7.02 -11.59 6.56
N HIS A 71 5.85 -10.95 6.61
CA HIS A 71 5.65 -9.61 6.11
C HIS A 71 6.58 -8.61 6.80
N GLU A 72 6.63 -8.62 8.13
CA GLU A 72 7.52 -7.74 8.92
C GLU A 72 8.98 -7.95 8.54
N SER A 73 9.43 -9.20 8.51
CA SER A 73 10.81 -9.54 8.13
C SER A 73 11.18 -9.09 6.71
N ILE A 74 10.26 -9.25 5.76
CA ILE A 74 10.49 -8.84 4.37
C ILE A 74 10.43 -7.32 4.23
N ALA A 75 9.51 -6.65 4.93
CA ALA A 75 9.39 -5.19 4.95
C ALA A 75 10.67 -4.54 5.49
N ASP A 76 11.26 -5.10 6.56
CA ASP A 76 12.56 -4.66 7.08
C ASP A 76 13.67 -4.78 6.04
N ALA A 77 13.80 -5.96 5.42
CA ALA A 77 14.81 -6.18 4.40
C ALA A 77 14.60 -5.27 3.18
N TYR A 78 13.35 -5.00 2.82
CA TYR A 78 12.96 -4.11 1.74
C TYR A 78 13.33 -2.65 2.05
N ARG A 79 13.02 -2.14 3.24
CA ARG A 79 13.44 -0.81 3.70
C ARG A 79 14.95 -0.63 3.63
N LEU A 80 15.71 -1.58 4.18
CA LEU A 80 17.18 -1.55 4.13
C LEU A 80 17.70 -1.58 2.70
N ARG A 81 17.04 -2.32 1.79
CA ARG A 81 17.40 -2.35 0.37
C ARG A 81 17.17 -1.00 -0.29
N LEU A 82 16.02 -0.36 -0.05
CA LEU A 82 15.72 0.98 -0.57
C LEU A 82 16.75 2.00 -0.10
N GLN A 83 17.02 2.06 1.21
CA GLN A 83 18.01 2.97 1.78
C GLN A 83 19.39 2.84 1.13
N ARG A 84 19.86 1.60 0.89
CA ARG A 84 21.13 1.35 0.18
C ARG A 84 21.08 1.81 -1.27
N VAL A 85 19.99 1.57 -1.99
CA VAL A 85 19.83 2.00 -3.39
C VAL A 85 19.85 3.52 -3.47
N THR A 86 19.14 4.20 -2.58
CA THR A 86 19.14 5.66 -2.46
C THR A 86 20.53 6.22 -2.19
N GLU A 87 21.26 5.65 -1.22
CA GLU A 87 22.58 6.13 -0.84
C GLU A 87 23.56 6.04 -2.02
N VAL A 88 23.47 4.97 -2.81
CA VAL A 88 24.23 4.78 -4.05
C VAL A 88 23.74 5.70 -5.19
N ARG A 89 22.43 6.01 -5.24
CA ARG A 89 21.79 6.85 -6.26
C ARG A 89 21.80 8.36 -5.94
N ARG A 90 22.50 8.83 -4.91
CA ARG A 90 22.67 10.29 -4.64
C ARG A 90 23.25 11.09 -5.83
N VAL A 91 23.68 10.43 -6.91
CA VAL A 91 24.14 11.03 -8.17
C VAL A 91 23.03 11.17 -9.24
N SER A 92 21.89 10.47 -9.11
CA SER A 92 20.76 10.54 -10.04
C SER A 92 19.46 10.81 -9.28
N ARG A 93 18.93 12.04 -9.40
CA ARG A 93 17.62 12.46 -8.86
C ARG A 93 16.47 11.82 -9.65
N ASP A 94 16.40 10.49 -9.67
CA ASP A 94 15.23 9.78 -10.20
C ASP A 94 14.11 9.88 -9.15
N ASN A 95 13.50 11.06 -9.10
CA ASN A 95 12.24 11.27 -8.38
C ASN A 95 11.14 10.50 -9.10
N PHE A 96 10.15 10.02 -8.35
CA PHE A 96 8.97 9.42 -8.93
C PHE A 96 8.30 10.37 -9.95
N SER A 97 7.51 9.77 -10.83
CA SER A 97 6.63 10.51 -11.74
C SER A 97 5.84 11.58 -10.99
N ARG A 98 5.51 12.67 -11.69
CA ARG A 98 4.73 13.75 -11.08
C ARG A 98 3.33 13.22 -10.68
N PRO A 99 2.87 13.50 -9.46
CA PRO A 99 1.53 13.09 -9.02
C PRO A 99 0.43 13.71 -9.88
N PRO A 100 -0.70 13.00 -10.08
CA PRO A 100 -1.79 13.43 -10.94
C PRO A 100 -2.58 14.59 -10.34
N ILE A 101 -2.56 14.74 -9.01
CA ILE A 101 -3.24 15.82 -8.29
C ILE A 101 -2.18 16.66 -7.58
N PRO A 102 -2.22 17.99 -7.71
CA PRO A 102 -1.28 18.85 -7.01
C PRO A 102 -1.47 18.74 -5.48
N PRO A 103 -0.37 18.71 -4.71
CA PRO A 103 -0.43 18.73 -3.27
C PRO A 103 -0.91 20.09 -2.74
N ILE A 104 -1.41 20.09 -1.51
CA ILE A 104 -1.65 21.29 -0.69
C ILE A 104 -0.54 21.33 0.38
N PRO A 105 0.45 22.23 0.27
CA PRO A 105 1.56 22.31 1.22
C PRO A 105 1.07 22.44 2.67
N GLY A 106 1.60 21.60 3.57
CA GLY A 106 1.20 21.58 4.98
C GLY A 106 -0.17 20.94 5.28
N GLU A 107 -0.85 20.38 4.28
CA GLU A 107 -2.15 19.71 4.43
C GLU A 107 -2.19 18.33 3.77
N ILE A 108 -1.95 18.25 2.46
CA ILE A 108 -1.93 17.00 1.69
C ILE A 108 -0.70 17.03 0.79
N GLU A 109 0.35 16.28 1.13
CA GLU A 109 1.64 16.34 0.45
C GLU A 109 1.92 15.03 -0.28
N ALA A 110 2.34 15.10 -1.53
CA ALA A 110 2.70 13.92 -2.31
C ALA A 110 4.06 13.38 -1.90
N LEU A 111 4.18 12.06 -1.79
CA LEU A 111 5.45 11.38 -1.54
C LEU A 111 6.12 11.05 -2.88
N THR A 112 7.09 11.86 -3.26
CA THR A 112 7.70 11.87 -4.60
C THR A 112 9.05 11.18 -4.69
N SER A 113 9.49 10.52 -3.61
CA SER A 113 10.72 9.75 -3.60
C SER A 113 10.60 8.47 -2.76
N PRO A 114 11.43 7.44 -3.03
CA PRO A 114 11.46 6.23 -2.23
C PRO A 114 11.71 6.49 -0.74
N GLU A 115 12.55 7.47 -0.42
CA GLU A 115 12.86 7.84 0.97
C GLU A 115 11.63 8.40 1.67
N ALA A 116 10.87 9.26 0.99
CA ALA A 116 9.65 9.81 1.54
C ALA A 116 8.60 8.73 1.87
N LEU A 117 8.56 7.63 1.10
CA LEU A 117 7.72 6.47 1.41
C LEU A 117 8.23 5.67 2.61
N VAL A 118 9.54 5.52 2.76
CA VAL A 118 10.15 4.86 3.93
C VAL A 118 9.87 5.67 5.19
N ASP A 119 10.12 6.98 5.16
CA ASP A 119 9.87 7.90 6.27
C ASP A 119 8.38 7.89 6.67
N GLU A 120 7.48 7.87 5.70
CA GLU A 120 6.04 7.75 5.94
C GLU A 120 5.69 6.42 6.62
N GLY A 121 6.21 5.31 6.09
CA GLY A 121 5.96 3.98 6.64
C GLY A 121 6.45 3.83 8.08
N GLU A 122 7.61 4.40 8.41
CA GLU A 122 8.13 4.45 9.78
C GLU A 122 7.27 5.35 10.69
N ALA A 123 6.90 6.55 10.21
CA ALA A 123 6.10 7.49 11.00
C ALA A 123 4.67 6.98 11.28
N GLN A 124 4.04 6.30 10.32
CA GLN A 124 2.69 5.77 10.44
C GLN A 124 2.66 4.32 10.93
N GLY A 125 3.79 3.62 10.95
CA GLY A 125 3.80 2.17 11.25
C GLY A 125 3.02 1.36 10.22
N ASN A 126 3.12 1.73 8.94
CA ASN A 126 2.51 1.01 7.83
C ASN A 126 3.57 0.58 6.81
N CYS A 127 3.13 -0.15 5.77
CA CYS A 127 4.03 -0.70 4.77
C CYS A 127 4.00 0.05 3.44
N VAL A 128 3.73 1.36 3.47
CA VAL A 128 3.60 2.17 2.26
C VAL A 128 4.88 2.21 1.41
N ALA A 129 6.04 1.95 2.01
CA ALA A 129 7.30 1.76 1.28
C ALA A 129 7.17 0.70 0.17
N SER A 130 6.38 -0.36 0.37
CA SER A 130 6.17 -1.42 -0.63
C SER A 130 5.57 -0.92 -1.94
N TYR A 131 4.95 0.27 -1.93
CA TYR A 131 4.35 0.90 -3.09
C TYR A 131 5.36 1.57 -4.02
N ALA A 132 6.65 1.68 -3.65
CA ALA A 132 7.65 2.42 -4.44
C ALA A 132 7.67 2.02 -5.93
N HIS A 133 7.59 0.72 -6.24
CA HIS A 133 7.53 0.23 -7.61
C HIS A 133 6.24 0.64 -8.36
N LYS A 134 5.09 0.68 -7.66
CA LYS A 134 3.81 1.13 -8.24
C LYS A 134 3.82 2.63 -8.50
N VAL A 135 4.47 3.40 -7.60
CA VAL A 135 4.64 4.85 -7.75
C VAL A 135 5.61 5.19 -8.87
N GLU A 136 6.72 4.46 -8.98
CA GLU A 136 7.68 4.60 -10.08
C GLU A 136 7.02 4.36 -11.44
N ARG A 137 6.17 3.32 -11.54
CA ARG A 137 5.40 3.01 -12.75
C ARG A 137 4.25 3.97 -13.04
N GLY A 138 3.88 4.82 -12.08
CA GLY A 138 2.73 5.72 -12.22
C GLY A 138 1.37 5.01 -12.16
N ASP A 139 1.30 3.82 -11.55
CA ASP A 139 0.04 3.09 -11.32
C ASP A 139 -0.63 3.50 -10.00
N THR A 140 0.15 4.06 -9.08
CA THR A 140 -0.31 4.51 -7.76
C THR A 140 0.45 5.76 -7.35
N PHE A 141 -0.19 6.66 -6.60
CA PHE A 141 0.48 7.79 -5.97
C PHE A 141 0.13 7.85 -4.50
N ILE A 142 1.12 8.14 -3.67
CA ILE A 142 0.95 8.20 -2.22
C ILE A 142 1.03 9.65 -1.75
N TYR A 143 0.14 10.02 -0.84
CA TYR A 143 0.12 11.32 -0.19
C TYR A 143 0.11 11.12 1.33
N ARG A 144 0.80 12.00 2.05
CA ARG A 144 0.58 12.20 3.48
C ARG A 144 -0.51 13.26 3.67
N VAL A 145 -1.52 12.91 4.45
CA VAL A 145 -2.54 13.85 4.93
C VAL A 145 -2.10 14.29 6.32
N LEU A 146 -1.84 15.59 6.48
CA LEU A 146 -1.38 16.24 7.71
C LEU A 146 -2.52 16.92 8.46
N LYS A 147 -3.54 17.39 7.74
CA LYS A 147 -4.72 18.05 8.28
C LYS A 147 -6.00 17.52 7.62
N PRO A 148 -7.13 17.54 8.34
CA PRO A 148 -7.30 17.91 9.76
C PRO A 148 -6.75 16.87 10.73
N SER A 149 -6.54 15.64 10.28
CA SER A 149 -5.90 14.58 11.04
C SER A 149 -4.89 13.83 10.19
N ARG A 150 -3.99 13.11 10.85
CA ARG A 150 -2.88 12.43 10.19
C ARG A 150 -3.35 11.12 9.55
N ALA A 151 -3.14 10.98 8.24
CA ALA A 151 -3.38 9.74 7.49
C ALA A 151 -2.40 9.56 6.31
N THR A 152 -2.34 8.36 5.76
CA THR A 152 -1.70 8.02 4.50
C THR A 152 -2.78 7.73 3.46
N LEU A 153 -2.69 8.38 2.31
CA LEU A 153 -3.61 8.22 1.20
C LEU A 153 -2.88 7.57 0.01
N SER A 154 -3.48 6.56 -0.59
CA SER A 154 -3.08 6.05 -1.90
C SER A 154 -4.14 6.39 -2.95
N LEU A 155 -3.71 6.91 -4.09
CA LEU A 155 -4.55 7.02 -5.29
C LEU A 155 -4.13 5.97 -6.30
N VAL A 156 -5.06 5.14 -6.74
CA VAL A 156 -4.80 4.06 -7.70
C VAL A 156 -5.45 4.36 -9.04
N ARG A 157 -4.76 4.01 -10.12
CA ARG A 157 -5.29 4.18 -11.47
C ARG A 157 -6.22 3.01 -11.81
N GLN A 158 -7.48 3.30 -12.13
CA GLN A 158 -8.39 2.28 -12.64
C GLN A 158 -7.98 1.86 -14.06
N SER A 159 -7.76 0.57 -14.28
CA SER A 159 -7.30 0.06 -15.57
C SER A 159 -8.31 0.24 -16.71
N SER A 160 -9.62 0.25 -16.40
CA SER A 160 -10.70 0.32 -17.39
C SER A 160 -11.02 1.76 -17.85
N SER A 161 -11.01 2.73 -16.94
CA SER A 161 -11.36 4.12 -17.21
C SER A 161 -10.14 5.04 -17.33
N GLY A 162 -8.99 4.62 -16.78
CA GLY A 162 -7.81 5.46 -16.62
C GLY A 162 -7.95 6.56 -15.56
N LEU A 163 -9.10 6.60 -14.86
CA LEU A 163 -9.39 7.54 -13.79
C LEU A 163 -8.64 7.15 -12.52
N TRP A 164 -8.37 8.15 -11.70
CA TRP A 164 -7.82 7.95 -10.36
C TRP A 164 -8.97 7.74 -9.38
N LYS A 165 -8.76 6.91 -8.38
CA LYS A 165 -9.67 6.75 -7.24
C LYS A 165 -8.88 6.56 -5.96
N VAL A 166 -9.54 6.73 -4.81
CA VAL A 166 -8.97 6.31 -3.53
C VAL A 166 -8.75 4.80 -3.55
N GLY A 167 -7.52 4.38 -3.29
CA GLY A 167 -7.19 3.00 -2.97
C GLY A 167 -7.39 2.74 -1.48
N GLU A 168 -6.60 3.43 -0.66
CA GLU A 168 -6.56 3.33 0.79
C GLU A 168 -6.44 4.74 1.38
N LEU A 169 -7.15 4.98 2.48
CA LEU A 169 -6.97 6.14 3.34
C LEU A 169 -6.95 5.62 4.78
N GLU A 170 -5.75 5.54 5.34
CA GLU A 170 -5.51 4.88 6.61
C GLU A 170 -4.71 5.78 7.58
N GLY A 171 -5.09 5.74 8.85
CA GLY A 171 -4.33 6.32 9.94
C GLY A 171 -3.14 5.46 10.36
N ARG A 172 -2.62 5.76 11.55
CA ARG A 172 -1.46 5.05 12.12
C ARG A 172 -1.77 3.56 12.29
N PHE A 173 -0.82 2.70 11.96
CA PHE A 173 -0.93 1.24 12.03
C PHE A 173 -2.11 0.68 11.23
N ASN A 174 -2.40 1.27 10.07
CA ASN A 174 -3.50 0.87 9.19
C ASN A 174 -4.88 0.96 9.87
N THR A 175 -5.05 1.83 10.87
CA THR A 175 -6.38 2.11 11.42
C THR A 175 -7.22 2.88 10.40
N PRO A 176 -8.56 2.83 10.49
CA PRO A 176 -9.40 3.76 9.73
C PRO A 176 -8.95 5.22 9.96
N ALA A 177 -9.00 6.04 8.91
CA ALA A 177 -8.81 7.47 9.04
C ALA A 177 -9.99 8.10 9.81
N SER A 178 -9.81 9.31 10.34
CA SER A 178 -10.93 10.03 10.94
C SER A 178 -11.89 10.54 9.87
N LEU A 179 -13.17 10.69 10.23
CA LEU A 179 -14.20 11.25 9.35
C LEU A 179 -13.77 12.61 8.79
N ASP A 180 -13.16 13.47 9.60
CA ASP A 180 -12.69 14.79 9.13
C ASP A 180 -11.60 14.67 8.04
N ALA A 181 -10.73 13.65 8.12
CA ALA A 181 -9.72 13.42 7.08
C ALA A 181 -10.33 12.82 5.82
N GLU A 182 -11.29 11.91 5.96
CA GLU A 182 -12.07 11.39 4.84
C GLU A 182 -12.79 12.51 4.10
N GLU A 183 -13.44 13.42 4.83
CA GLU A 183 -14.13 14.57 4.25
C GLU A 183 -13.16 15.55 3.57
N ALA A 184 -12.03 15.89 4.22
CA ALA A 184 -11.03 16.77 3.64
C ALA A 184 -10.43 16.20 2.34
N VAL A 185 -10.14 14.89 2.31
CA VAL A 185 -9.66 14.21 1.11
C VAL A 185 -10.74 14.20 0.02
N ALA A 186 -11.99 13.88 0.36
CA ALA A 186 -13.10 13.88 -0.60
C ALA A 186 -13.30 15.26 -1.24
N GLN A 187 -13.27 16.33 -0.44
CA GLN A 187 -13.36 17.71 -0.95
C GLN A 187 -12.16 18.08 -1.84
N TRP A 188 -10.95 17.63 -1.47
CA TRP A 188 -9.76 17.83 -2.29
C TRP A 188 -9.86 17.11 -3.64
N LEU A 189 -10.32 15.86 -3.67
CA LEU A 189 -10.52 15.08 -4.90
C LEU A 189 -11.62 15.68 -5.78
N HIS A 190 -12.74 16.09 -5.17
CA HIS A 190 -13.86 16.71 -5.89
C HIS A 190 -13.44 17.98 -6.64
N ARG A 191 -12.63 18.84 -6.01
CA ARG A 191 -12.09 20.06 -6.65
C ARG A 191 -11.25 19.77 -7.89
N HIS A 192 -10.70 18.56 -8.00
CA HIS A 192 -9.87 18.12 -9.12
C HIS A 192 -10.60 17.14 -10.05
N GLN A 193 -11.93 17.03 -9.93
CA GLN A 193 -12.80 16.19 -10.76
C GLN A 193 -12.41 14.70 -10.75
N ILE A 194 -11.92 14.22 -9.61
CA ILE A 194 -11.58 12.81 -9.40
C ILE A 194 -12.70 12.20 -8.53
N GLU A 195 -13.21 11.03 -8.90
CA GLU A 195 -14.19 10.30 -8.08
C GLU A 195 -13.51 9.85 -6.77
N ALA A 196 -14.12 10.20 -5.63
CA ALA A 196 -13.65 9.84 -4.29
C ALA A 196 -13.88 8.36 -3.99
#